data_AF-A0A6B2Z2Z9-F1
#
_entry.id   AF-A0A6B2Z2Z9-F1
#
_cell.length_a   1.000
_cell.length_b   1.000
_cell.length_c   1.000
_cell.angle_alpha   90.00
_cell.angle_beta   90.00
_cell.angle_gamma   90.00
#
_symmetry.space_group_name_H-M   'P 1'
#
loop_
_entity.id
_entity.type
_entity.pdbx_description
1 polymer ?
#
loop_
_entity_poly.entity_id
_entity_poly.type
_entity_poly.pdbx_seq_one_letter_code
_entity_poly.pdbx_strand_id
1 'polypeptide(L)'
;MGAGGDLPLLLALAALAAAESVAWAAVGVPELGGLAAAQAGLDLATGLVVSDPGSRAAQVLAVLLESVPVVLVGASVRVPERAVRRLRAVMRRSGAVLLAAGRWPGADVQLRVAPVGWTG
;
A
#
# COMPACT_ATOMS: atom_id res chain seq x y z
N MET A 1 10.69 -7.32 16.74
CA MET A 1 10.97 -6.34 15.67
C MET A 1 9.61 -5.94 15.12
N GLY A 2 9.11 -4.78 15.55
CA GLY A 2 7.66 -4.49 15.56
C GLY A 2 7.06 -4.31 14.17
N ALA A 3 6.22 -5.24 13.74
CA ALA A 3 5.34 -5.09 12.59
C ALA A 3 4.26 -4.00 12.79
N GLY A 4 4.18 -3.38 13.97
CA GLY A 4 3.17 -2.38 14.32
C GLY A 4 3.56 -0.92 14.09
N GLY A 5 4.82 -0.60 13.77
CA GLY A 5 5.29 0.79 13.64
C GLY A 5 4.98 1.47 12.31
N ASP A 6 4.86 0.68 11.24
CA ASP A 6 4.81 1.22 9.87
C ASP A 6 3.38 1.39 9.34
N LEU A 7 2.38 0.71 9.92
CA LEU A 7 0.99 0.81 9.48
C LEU A 7 0.40 2.22 9.61
N PRO A 8 0.59 2.96 10.72
CA PRO A 8 0.09 4.33 10.82
C PRO A 8 0.69 5.25 9.75
N LEU A 9 2.00 5.11 9.48
CA LEU A 9 2.67 5.86 8.41
C LEU A 9 2.12 5.49 7.03
N LEU A 10 1.94 4.19 6.77
CA LEU A 10 1.37 3.68 5.54
C LEU A 10 -0.05 4.23 5.29
N LEU A 11 -0.89 4.25 6.33
CA LEU A 11 -2.26 4.77 6.25
C LEU A 11 -2.30 6.28 6.08
N ALA A 12 -1.44 7.02 6.77
CA ALA A 12 -1.33 8.46 6.59
C ALA A 12 -0.92 8.83 5.15
N LEU A 13 0.04 8.09 4.57
CA LEU A 13 0.44 8.29 3.17
C LEU A 13 -0.66 7.89 2.19
N ALA A 14 -1.38 6.82 2.46
CA ALA A 14 -2.50 6.39 1.64
C ALA A 14 -3.64 7.42 1.65
N ALA A 15 -3.98 7.95 2.82
CA ALA A 15 -4.99 9.00 2.96
C ALA A 15 -4.55 10.28 2.26
N LEU A 16 -3.28 10.67 2.37
CA LEU A 16 -2.74 11.82 1.64
C LEU A 16 -2.83 11.63 0.12
N ALA A 17 -2.43 10.46 -0.37
CA ALA A 17 -2.48 10.13 -1.80
C ALA A 17 -3.93 10.00 -2.31
N ALA A 18 -4.84 9.54 -1.46
CA ALA A 18 -6.26 9.40 -1.78
C ALA A 18 -7.09 10.67 -1.53
N ALA A 19 -6.54 11.72 -0.90
CA ALA A 19 -7.30 12.92 -0.56
C ALA A 19 -7.92 13.60 -1.80
N GLU A 20 -7.24 13.51 -2.95
CA GLU A 20 -7.71 14.04 -4.24
C GLU A 20 -8.47 13.01 -5.08
N SER A 21 -8.57 11.76 -4.63
CA SER A 21 -8.99 10.62 -5.44
C SER A 21 -9.96 9.71 -4.70
N VAL A 22 -11.08 9.34 -5.33
CA VAL A 22 -12.15 8.69 -4.56
C VAL A 22 -11.84 7.22 -4.22
N ALA A 23 -10.94 6.50 -4.89
CA ALA A 23 -10.81 5.04 -4.74
C ALA A 23 -9.43 4.56 -4.28
N TRP A 24 -9.41 3.50 -3.47
CA TRP A 24 -8.18 2.86 -2.99
C TRP A 24 -8.36 1.35 -2.86
N ALA A 25 -7.24 0.61 -2.84
CA ALA A 25 -7.26 -0.83 -2.60
C ALA A 25 -6.14 -1.28 -1.67
N ALA A 26 -6.40 -2.27 -0.82
CA ALA A 26 -5.39 -2.93 0.01
C ALA A 26 -5.28 -4.41 -0.33
N VAL A 27 -4.04 -4.90 -0.46
CA VAL A 27 -3.74 -6.30 -0.80
C VAL A 27 -2.82 -6.90 0.26
N GLY A 28 -3.31 -7.92 0.96
CA GLY A 28 -2.51 -8.68 1.93
C GLY A 28 -2.04 -7.85 3.13
N VAL A 29 -2.83 -6.86 3.57
CA VAL A 29 -2.56 -6.02 4.76
C VAL A 29 -3.47 -6.50 5.91
N PRO A 30 -3.12 -7.58 6.63
CA PRO A 30 -4.00 -8.16 7.65
C PRO A 30 -4.22 -7.25 8.85
N GLU A 31 -3.31 -6.31 9.10
CA GLU A 31 -3.40 -5.34 10.18
C GLU A 31 -4.37 -4.19 9.86
N LEU A 32 -4.87 -4.09 8.62
CA LEU A 32 -5.78 -3.03 8.20
C LEU A 32 -7.22 -3.30 8.69
N GLY A 33 -7.59 -2.65 9.79
CA GLY A 33 -8.98 -2.55 10.22
C GLY A 33 -9.73 -1.41 9.52
N GLY A 34 -11.02 -1.60 9.23
CA GLY A 34 -11.86 -0.56 8.63
C GLY A 34 -11.92 0.73 9.47
N LEU A 35 -11.98 0.62 10.80
CA LEU A 35 -11.93 1.78 11.70
C LEU A 35 -10.61 2.54 11.56
N ALA A 36 -9.47 1.84 11.52
CA ALA A 36 -8.16 2.47 11.40
C ALA A 36 -8.00 3.20 10.05
N ALA A 37 -8.51 2.60 8.97
CA ALA A 37 -8.55 3.24 7.65
C ALA A 37 -9.40 4.52 7.67
N ALA A 38 -10.61 4.46 8.23
CA ALA A 38 -11.48 5.63 8.34
C ALA A 38 -10.86 6.74 9.21
N GLN A 39 -10.22 6.39 10.32
CA GLN A 39 -9.51 7.34 11.18
C GLN A 39 -8.31 8.01 10.49
N ALA A 40 -7.66 7.31 9.56
CA ALA A 40 -6.61 7.89 8.73
C ALA A 40 -7.15 8.83 7.64
N GLY A 41 -8.45 8.77 7.33
CA GLY A 41 -9.09 9.59 6.30
C GLY A 41 -9.39 8.85 4.99
N LEU A 42 -9.30 7.51 4.96
CA LEU A 42 -9.72 6.72 3.81
C LEU A 42 -11.25 6.55 3.79
N ASP A 43 -11.88 6.83 2.65
CA ASP A 43 -13.31 6.57 2.45
C ASP A 43 -13.56 5.07 2.32
N LEU A 44 -14.31 4.49 3.26
CA LEU A 44 -14.62 3.05 3.24
C LEU A 44 -15.61 2.67 2.13
N ALA A 45 -16.40 3.61 1.60
CA ALA A 45 -17.38 3.33 0.56
C ALA A 45 -16.74 2.99 -0.78
N THR A 46 -15.47 3.34 -0.96
CA THR A 46 -14.72 3.20 -2.21
C THR A 46 -13.43 2.37 -2.04
N GLY A 47 -13.25 1.79 -0.87
CA GLY A 47 -12.14 0.92 -0.54
C GLY A 47 -12.37 -0.52 -1.00
N LEU A 48 -11.35 -1.11 -1.65
CA LEU A 48 -11.30 -2.52 -1.96
C LEU A 48 -10.28 -3.23 -1.07
N VAL A 49 -10.61 -4.40 -0.54
CA VAL A 49 -9.67 -5.19 0.28
C VAL A 49 -9.57 -6.61 -0.26
N VAL A 50 -8.34 -7.03 -0.55
CA VAL A 50 -7.98 -8.39 -0.91
C VAL A 50 -7.11 -8.97 0.19
N SER A 51 -7.71 -9.74 1.09
CA SER A 51 -7.02 -10.25 2.28
C SER A 51 -5.92 -11.27 1.96
N ASP A 52 -6.19 -12.20 1.03
CA ASP A 52 -5.22 -13.21 0.59
C ASP A 52 -5.18 -13.31 -0.94
N PRO A 53 -4.18 -12.69 -1.60
CA PRO A 53 -4.02 -12.79 -3.04
C PRO A 53 -3.40 -14.13 -3.49
N GLY A 54 -2.84 -14.92 -2.57
CA GLY A 54 -2.13 -16.16 -2.84
C GLY A 54 -1.08 -16.05 -3.96
N SER A 55 -1.02 -17.06 -4.82
CA SER A 55 -0.10 -17.10 -5.97
C SER A 55 -0.43 -16.08 -7.07
N ARG A 56 -1.58 -15.40 -7.00
CA ARG A 56 -2.08 -14.46 -8.01
C ARG A 56 -1.80 -12.99 -7.65
N ALA A 57 -0.96 -12.74 -6.65
CA ALA A 57 -0.64 -11.38 -6.19
C ALA A 57 -0.22 -10.42 -7.30
N ALA A 58 0.63 -10.88 -8.24
CA ALA A 58 1.06 -10.05 -9.35
C ALA A 58 -0.11 -9.60 -10.25
N GLN A 59 -1.04 -10.51 -10.55
CA GLN A 59 -2.20 -10.26 -11.39
C GLN A 59 -3.20 -9.35 -10.68
N VAL A 60 -3.48 -9.62 -9.39
CA VAL A 60 -4.37 -8.79 -8.56
C VAL A 60 -3.85 -7.36 -8.50
N LEU A 61 -2.55 -7.18 -8.19
CA LEU A 61 -1.93 -5.86 -8.15
C LEU A 61 -1.99 -5.15 -9.51
N ALA A 62 -1.77 -5.86 -10.61
CA ALA A 62 -1.85 -5.26 -11.95
C ALA A 62 -3.26 -4.73 -12.25
N VAL A 63 -4.29 -5.53 -11.96
CA VAL A 63 -5.70 -5.13 -12.17
C VAL A 63 -6.04 -3.92 -11.29
N LEU A 64 -5.66 -3.95 -10.01
CA LEU A 64 -5.96 -2.86 -9.09
C LEU A 64 -5.22 -1.57 -9.49
N LEU A 65 -3.95 -1.65 -9.88
CA LEU A 65 -3.19 -0.48 -10.33
C LEU A 65 -3.71 0.11 -11.65
N GLU A 66 -4.44 -0.66 -12.45
CA GLU A 66 -5.15 -0.15 -13.63
C GLU A 66 -6.51 0.48 -13.27
N SER A 67 -7.07 0.15 -12.10
CA SER A 67 -8.45 0.48 -11.72
C SER A 67 -8.56 1.56 -10.66
N VAL A 68 -7.60 1.64 -9.74
CA VAL A 68 -7.61 2.59 -8.61
C VAL A 68 -6.29 3.36 -8.53
N PRO A 69 -6.32 4.63 -8.10
CA PRO A 69 -5.15 5.50 -8.03
C PRO A 69 -4.18 5.13 -6.89
N VAL A 70 -4.66 4.51 -5.81
CA VAL A 70 -3.84 4.16 -4.64
C VAL A 70 -3.99 2.68 -4.29
N VAL A 71 -2.87 1.95 -4.28
CA VAL A 71 -2.84 0.53 -3.89
C VAL A 71 -1.86 0.31 -2.75
N LEU A 72 -2.36 -0.14 -1.61
CA LEU A 72 -1.56 -0.60 -0.48
C LEU A 72 -1.23 -2.10 -0.64
N VAL A 73 0.00 -2.49 -0.35
CA VAL A 73 0.43 -3.89 -0.39
C VAL A 73 1.15 -4.27 0.90
N GLY A 74 0.74 -5.39 1.50
CA GLY A 74 1.30 -5.83 2.78
C GLY A 74 2.66 -6.50 2.68
N ALA A 75 3.35 -6.58 3.82
CA ALA A 75 4.73 -7.03 3.93
C ALA A 75 4.95 -8.51 3.58
N SER A 76 3.89 -9.31 3.59
CA SER A 76 3.91 -10.74 3.25
C SER A 76 3.75 -10.99 1.76
N VAL A 77 3.24 -10.02 1.00
CA VAL A 77 3.03 -10.17 -0.44
C VAL A 77 4.38 -10.21 -1.15
N ARG A 78 4.58 -11.25 -1.96
CA ARG A 78 5.80 -11.48 -2.74
C ARG A 78 5.43 -11.52 -4.21
N VAL A 79 6.20 -10.77 -5.01
CA VAL A 79 6.01 -10.69 -6.46
C VAL A 79 7.35 -11.00 -7.14
N PRO A 80 7.38 -11.90 -8.14
CA PRO A 80 8.60 -12.16 -8.90
C PRO A 80 9.15 -10.90 -9.58
N GLU A 81 10.46 -10.79 -9.71
CA GLU A 81 11.13 -9.59 -10.25
C GLU A 81 10.62 -9.19 -11.65
N ARG A 82 10.34 -10.17 -12.51
CA ARG A 82 9.71 -9.95 -13.82
C ARG A 82 8.35 -9.26 -13.71
N ALA A 83 7.55 -9.66 -12.72
CA ALA A 83 6.26 -9.06 -12.46
C ALA A 83 6.40 -7.66 -11.84
N VAL A 84 7.39 -7.41 -10.97
CA VAL A 84 7.68 -6.06 -10.45
C VAL A 84 7.97 -5.07 -11.58
N ARG A 85 8.79 -5.45 -12.57
CA ARG A 85 9.05 -4.60 -13.75
C ARG A 85 7.77 -4.27 -14.51
N ARG A 86 6.89 -5.25 -14.68
CA ARG A 86 5.58 -5.07 -15.33
C ARG A 86 4.69 -4.13 -14.51
N LEU A 87 4.58 -4.34 -13.20
CA LEU A 87 3.80 -3.48 -12.32
C LEU A 87 4.29 -2.03 -12.35
N ARG A 88 5.61 -1.80 -12.38
CA ARG A 88 6.16 -0.45 -12.53
C ARG A 88 5.76 0.21 -13.86
N ALA A 89 5.64 -0.57 -14.94
CA ALA A 89 5.15 -0.06 -16.22
C ALA A 89 3.64 0.26 -16.17
N VAL A 90 2.86 -0.56 -15.46
CA VAL A 90 1.43 -0.31 -15.22
C VAL A 90 1.25 0.99 -14.43
N MET A 91 1.95 1.16 -13.31
CA MET A 91 1.92 2.38 -12.48
C MET A 91 2.21 3.64 -13.29
N ARG A 92 3.24 3.61 -14.14
CA ARG A 92 3.56 4.75 -15.02
C ARG A 92 2.46 5.06 -16.03
N ARG A 93 1.76 4.04 -16.52
CA ARG A 93 0.70 4.19 -17.53
C ARG A 93 -0.61 4.66 -16.93
N SER A 94 -1.00 4.13 -15.77
CA SER A 94 -2.25 4.49 -15.08
C SER A 94 -2.12 5.72 -14.18
N GLY A 95 -0.90 6.12 -13.82
CA GLY A 95 -0.66 7.15 -12.81
C GLY A 95 -0.89 6.66 -11.38
N ALA A 96 -1.17 5.36 -11.18
CA ALA A 96 -1.42 4.81 -9.86
C ALA A 96 -0.14 4.68 -9.02
N VAL A 97 -0.28 4.85 -7.71
CA VAL A 97 0.77 4.73 -6.72
C VAL A 97 0.62 3.43 -5.94
N LEU A 98 1.75 2.76 -5.70
CA LEU A 98 1.83 1.56 -4.86
C LEU A 98 2.56 1.90 -3.57
N LEU A 99 1.89 1.70 -2.44
CA LEU A 99 2.44 1.89 -1.10
C LEU A 99 2.65 0.53 -0.45
N ALA A 100 3.89 0.19 -0.12
CA ALA A 100 4.22 -1.10 0.47
C ALA A 100 4.48 -1.00 1.98
N ALA A 101 3.87 -1.92 2.75
CA ALA A 101 4.27 -2.18 4.13
C ALA A 101 5.64 -2.88 4.12
N GLY A 102 6.72 -2.09 4.07
CA GLY A 102 8.10 -2.58 4.05
C GLY A 102 8.78 -2.46 2.68
N ARG A 103 9.79 -3.30 2.44
CA ARG A 103 10.65 -3.16 1.26
C ARG A 103 9.96 -3.64 0.00
N TRP A 104 9.81 -2.74 -0.98
CA TRP A 104 9.41 -3.09 -2.33
C TRP A 104 10.60 -2.98 -3.31
N PRO A 105 10.82 -3.98 -4.21
CA PRO A 105 11.90 -3.90 -5.18
C PRO A 105 11.67 -2.75 -6.16
N GLY A 106 12.66 -1.86 -6.29
CA GLY A 106 12.56 -0.69 -7.17
C GLY A 106 11.62 0.40 -6.67
N ALA A 107 11.36 0.48 -5.36
CA ALA A 107 10.66 1.61 -4.75
C ALA A 107 11.38 2.93 -5.04
N ASP A 108 10.63 3.96 -5.47
CA ASP A 108 11.19 5.28 -5.73
C ASP A 108 11.55 6.01 -4.42
N VAL A 109 10.82 5.73 -3.32
CA VAL A 109 11.07 6.26 -1.98
C VAL A 109 10.92 5.16 -0.93
N GLN A 110 11.78 5.15 0.09
CA GLN A 110 11.63 4.31 1.28
C GLN A 110 11.60 5.19 2.52
N LEU A 111 10.53 5.08 3.30
CA LEU A 111 10.35 5.80 4.55
C LEU A 111 10.40 4.81 5.72
N ARG A 112 10.91 5.28 6.87
CA ARG A 112 10.95 4.51 8.11
C ARG A 112 10.69 5.43 9.28
N VAL A 113 9.98 4.93 10.28
CA VAL A 113 9.84 5.61 11.56
C VAL A 113 11.08 5.33 12.39
N ALA A 114 11.74 6.38 12.88
CA ALA A 114 12.85 6.29 13.81
C ALA A 114 12.41 6.84 15.18
N PRO A 115 12.75 6.17 16.30
CA PRO A 115 12.48 6.70 17.62
C PRO A 115 13.30 7.97 17.85
N VAL A 116 12.68 9.00 18.39
CA VAL A 116 13.37 10.22 18.85
C VAL A 116 13.31 10.24 20.36
N GLY A 117 14.47 10.16 21.01
CA GLY A 117 14.61 10.30 22.46
C GLY A 117 15.13 11.69 22.79
N TRP A 118 14.43 12.41 23.66
CA TRP A 118 14.96 13.63 24.26
C TRP A 118 15.62 13.28 25.60
N THR A 119 16.88 13.67 25.77
CA THR A 119 17.58 13.66 27.06
C THR A 119 17.71 15.10 27.53
N GLY A 120 17.05 15.43 28.64
CA GLY A 120 17.25 16.66 29.39
C GLY A 120 18.06 16.41 30.64
#